data_AF-A0A9D5SX16-F1
#
_entry.id   AF-A0A9D5SX16-F1
#
_cell.length_a   1.000
_cell.length_b   1.000
_cell.length_c   1.000
_cell.angle_alpha   90.00
_cell.angle_beta   90.00
_cell.angle_gamma   90.00
#
_symmetry.space_group_name_H-M   'P 1'
#
loop_
_entity.id
_entity.type
_entity.pdbx_description
1 polymer ?
#
loop_
_entity_poly.entity_id
_entity_poly.type
_entity_poly.pdbx_seq_one_letter_code
_entity_poly.pdbx_strand_id
1 'polypeptide(L)'
;MLSGCENHFTISIPAWDDGETVEIKVRRPSLLTMAAAGEIPNELVGTAQRIFGGEPPTALPLERMGQLMIMMARAAMVEPTYDQMCESCGSMTDMQLAAVYSFTQAGVRALLPFRDGAAGAESAGDVQEVCGTPQ
;
A
#
# COMPACT_ATOMS: atom_id res chain seq x y z
N MET A 1 22.12 -22.25 10.60
CA MET A 1 20.65 -22.46 10.59
C MET A 1 20.02 -21.18 10.07
N LEU A 2 19.31 -21.26 8.94
CA LEU A 2 18.47 -20.22 8.30
C LEU A 2 19.09 -18.82 8.04
N SER A 3 20.18 -18.73 7.27
CA SER A 3 20.74 -17.46 6.75
C SER A 3 20.16 -17.05 5.38
N GLY A 4 18.85 -17.10 5.16
CA GLY A 4 18.31 -16.80 3.82
C GLY A 4 16.82 -16.53 3.69
N CYS A 5 16.11 -16.21 4.77
CA CYS A 5 14.72 -15.76 4.68
C CYS A 5 14.63 -14.24 4.80
N GLU A 6 15.35 -13.53 3.95
CA GLU A 6 15.15 -12.09 3.79
C GLU A 6 13.82 -11.86 3.07
N ASN A 7 12.73 -11.83 3.84
CA ASN A 7 11.37 -11.65 3.33
C ASN A 7 11.04 -10.15 3.16
N HIS A 8 12.00 -9.39 2.64
CA HIS A 8 11.88 -7.97 2.35
C HIS A 8 11.92 -7.74 0.83
N PHE A 9 11.18 -6.74 0.38
CA PHE A 9 11.00 -6.35 -1.00
C PHE A 9 11.17 -4.84 -1.07
N THR A 10 11.89 -4.34 -2.06
CA THR A 10 11.93 -2.90 -2.35
C THR A 10 10.73 -2.55 -3.22
N ILE A 11 9.96 -1.55 -2.80
CA ILE A 11 8.83 -1.02 -3.56
C ILE A 11 8.96 0.48 -3.71
N SER A 12 8.51 1.01 -4.85
CA SER A 12 8.41 2.45 -5.10
C SER A 12 6.99 2.92 -4.76
N ILE A 13 6.89 3.87 -3.84
CA ILE A 13 5.63 4.53 -3.47
C ILE A 13 5.66 5.99 -3.95
N PRO A 14 4.52 6.66 -4.15
CA PRO A 14 4.51 8.09 -4.49
C PRO A 14 5.21 8.92 -3.39
N ALA A 15 5.96 9.93 -3.79
CA ALA A 15 6.55 10.91 -2.89
C ALA A 15 5.51 11.92 -2.38
N TRP A 16 5.94 12.90 -1.58
CA TRP A 16 5.10 14.02 -1.16
C TRP A 16 4.96 15.07 -2.27
N ASP A 17 5.93 15.16 -3.16
CA ASP A 17 5.95 16.04 -4.32
C ASP A 17 5.42 15.32 -5.57
N ASP A 18 4.77 16.09 -6.45
CA ASP A 18 4.05 15.57 -7.61
C ASP A 18 5.03 14.99 -8.65
N GLY A 19 4.87 13.70 -8.95
CA GLY A 19 5.67 12.99 -9.97
C GLY A 19 6.91 12.26 -9.47
N GLU A 20 7.29 12.43 -8.20
CA GLU A 20 8.42 11.70 -7.61
C GLU A 20 7.98 10.40 -6.91
N THR A 21 8.91 9.45 -6.77
CA THR A 21 8.67 8.20 -6.04
C THR A 21 9.79 7.95 -5.04
N VAL A 22 9.43 7.33 -3.91
CA VAL A 22 10.36 6.95 -2.84
C VAL A 22 10.46 5.44 -2.79
N GLU A 23 11.69 4.94 -2.79
CA GLU A 23 11.96 3.51 -2.58
C GLU A 23 11.95 3.18 -1.08
N ILE A 24 11.13 2.22 -0.70
CA ILE A 24 11.05 1.71 0.66
C ILE A 24 11.22 0.20 0.68
N LYS A 25 11.89 -0.33 1.70
CA LYS A 25 11.97 -1.77 1.98
C LYS A 25 10.77 -2.17 2.82
N VAL A 26 9.99 -3.10 2.30
CA VAL A 26 8.78 -3.62 2.94
C VAL A 26 8.85 -5.13 3.08
N ARG A 27 8.23 -5.68 4.11
CA ARG A 27 7.94 -7.10 4.26
C ARG A 27 6.44 -7.33 4.10
N ARG A 28 6.02 -8.59 3.93
CA ARG A 28 4.59 -8.96 4.00
C ARG A 28 4.23 -9.38 5.41
N PRO A 29 3.62 -8.51 6.22
CA PRO A 29 3.05 -8.91 7.49
C PRO A 29 1.81 -9.80 7.24
N SER A 30 1.57 -10.73 8.15
CA SER A 30 0.37 -11.57 8.15
C SER A 30 -0.54 -11.11 9.28
N LEU A 31 -1.78 -10.74 8.95
CA LEU A 31 -2.79 -10.35 9.94
C LEU A 31 -3.00 -11.45 11.00
N LEU A 32 -3.00 -12.72 10.59
CA LEU A 32 -3.10 -13.85 11.52
C LEU A 32 -1.90 -13.96 12.46
N THR A 33 -0.69 -13.73 11.93
CA THR A 33 0.54 -13.81 12.73
C THR A 33 0.59 -12.67 13.75
N MET A 34 0.21 -11.46 13.36
CA MET A 34 0.12 -10.32 14.26
C MET A 34 -0.98 -10.49 15.30
N ALA A 35 -2.14 -11.05 14.92
CA ALA A 35 -3.20 -11.40 15.86
C ALA A 35 -2.71 -12.40 16.90
N ALA A 36 -2.00 -13.46 16.46
CA ALA A 36 -1.43 -14.47 17.36
C ALA A 36 -0.33 -13.91 18.27
N ALA A 37 0.44 -12.92 17.79
CA ALA A 37 1.49 -12.25 18.56
C ALA A 37 0.95 -11.16 19.51
N GLY A 38 -0.34 -10.82 19.43
CA GLY A 38 -0.94 -9.74 20.23
C GLY A 38 -0.55 -8.33 19.78
N GLU A 39 -0.07 -8.18 18.55
CA GLU A 39 0.36 -6.89 17.99
C GLU A 39 -0.82 -6.05 17.46
N ILE A 40 -2.01 -6.65 17.31
CA ILE A 40 -3.22 -5.93 16.90
C ILE A 40 -3.81 -5.22 18.12
N PRO A 41 -3.99 -3.89 18.07
CA PRO A 41 -4.68 -3.14 19.12
C PRO A 41 -6.07 -3.74 19.41
N ASN A 42 -6.46 -3.87 20.68
CA ASN A 42 -7.75 -4.48 21.08
C ASN A 42 -8.96 -3.87 20.35
N GLU A 43 -8.93 -2.55 20.17
CA GLU A 43 -9.86 -1.73 19.39
C GLU A 43 -10.08 -2.23 17.95
N LEU A 44 -9.07 -2.87 17.35
CA LEU A 44 -9.03 -3.34 15.97
C LEU A 44 -9.16 -4.85 15.82
N VAL A 45 -9.17 -5.61 16.91
CA VAL A 45 -9.30 -7.08 16.87
C VAL A 45 -10.60 -7.49 16.19
N GLY A 46 -11.72 -6.83 16.52
CA GLY A 46 -13.00 -7.08 15.87
C GLY A 46 -12.98 -6.75 14.37
N THR A 47 -12.29 -5.68 13.99
CA THR A 47 -12.08 -5.30 12.59
C THR A 47 -11.26 -6.34 11.83
N ALA A 48 -10.17 -6.83 12.41
CA ALA A 48 -9.34 -7.88 11.82
C ALA A 48 -10.12 -9.19 11.62
N GLN A 49 -10.98 -9.57 12.57
CA GLN A 49 -11.84 -10.74 12.44
C GLN A 49 -12.86 -10.59 11.30
N ARG A 50 -13.44 -9.41 11.12
CA ARG A 50 -14.39 -9.13 10.03
C ARG A 50 -13.72 -9.24 8.65
N ILE A 51 -12.55 -8.63 8.49
CA ILE A 51 -11.77 -8.74 7.24
C ILE A 51 -11.40 -10.19 6.96
N PHE A 52 -10.92 -10.90 7.98
CA PHE A 52 -10.56 -12.31 7.84
C PHE A 52 -11.78 -13.19 7.52
N GLY A 53 -12.96 -12.84 8.05
CA GLY A 53 -14.25 -13.46 7.77
C GLY A 53 -14.80 -13.17 6.36
N GLY A 54 -14.07 -12.43 5.52
CA GLY A 54 -14.43 -12.15 4.14
C GLY A 54 -15.18 -10.83 3.92
N GLU A 55 -15.31 -10.00 4.95
CA GLU A 55 -15.88 -8.67 4.78
C GLU A 55 -14.88 -7.74 4.09
N PRO A 56 -15.29 -7.01 3.03
CA PRO A 56 -14.37 -6.12 2.35
C PRO A 56 -13.97 -4.95 3.28
N PRO A 57 -12.71 -4.51 3.25
CA PRO A 57 -12.23 -3.40 4.08
C PRO A 57 -12.97 -2.08 3.81
N THR A 58 -13.62 -1.94 2.66
CA THR A 58 -14.46 -0.77 2.31
C THR A 58 -15.78 -0.70 3.11
N ALA A 59 -16.21 -1.79 3.76
CA ALA A 59 -17.38 -1.81 4.63
C ALA A 59 -17.08 -1.28 6.05
N LEU A 60 -15.82 -0.95 6.34
CA LEU A 60 -15.39 -0.45 7.64
C LEU A 60 -15.56 1.07 7.74
N PRO A 61 -15.84 1.60 8.94
CA PRO A 61 -15.75 3.03 9.19
C PRO A 61 -14.37 3.57 8.80
N LEU A 62 -14.32 4.77 8.21
CA LEU A 62 -13.08 5.38 7.71
C LEU A 62 -11.98 5.46 8.78
N GLU A 63 -12.35 5.77 10.03
CA GLU A 63 -11.42 5.77 11.16
C GLU A 63 -10.76 4.39 11.38
N ARG A 64 -11.56 3.31 11.35
CA ARG A 64 -11.05 1.95 11.52
C ARG A 64 -10.18 1.51 10.34
N MET A 65 -10.54 1.95 9.13
CA MET A 65 -9.73 1.73 7.93
C MET A 65 -8.38 2.46 8.03
N GLY A 66 -8.35 3.72 8.47
CA GLY A 66 -7.12 4.47 8.68
C GLY A 66 -6.21 3.83 9.73
N GLN A 67 -6.78 3.44 10.88
CA GLN A 67 -6.05 2.73 11.93
C GLN A 67 -5.45 1.40 11.45
N LEU A 68 -6.19 0.64 10.64
CA LEU A 68 -5.72 -0.59 10.02
C LEU A 68 -4.57 -0.33 9.04
N MET A 69 -4.70 0.66 8.15
CA MET A 69 -3.66 1.00 7.17
C MET A 69 -2.36 1.42 7.87
N ILE A 70 -2.45 2.24 8.92
CA ILE A 70 -1.28 2.68 9.71
C ILE A 70 -0.63 1.48 10.42
N MET A 71 -1.43 0.61 11.03
CA MET A 71 -0.92 -0.58 11.72
C MET A 71 -0.24 -1.54 10.73
N MET A 72 -0.84 -1.77 9.55
CA MET A 72 -0.23 -2.57 8.49
C MET A 72 1.04 -1.92 7.93
N ALA A 73 1.06 -0.60 7.78
CA ALA A 73 2.26 0.13 7.34
C ALA A 73 3.40 0.01 8.34
N ARG A 74 3.13 0.20 9.64
CA ARG A 74 4.09 -0.03 10.74
C ARG A 74 4.64 -1.45 10.75
N ALA A 75 3.78 -2.45 10.49
CA ALA A 75 4.20 -3.84 10.43
C ALA A 75 4.97 -4.18 9.14
N ALA A 76 4.64 -3.52 8.02
CA ALA A 76 5.20 -3.81 6.70
C ALA A 76 6.52 -3.08 6.43
N MET A 77 6.67 -1.83 6.83
CA MET A 77 7.85 -1.02 6.54
C MET A 77 9.05 -1.46 7.38
N VAL A 78 10.13 -1.87 6.72
CA VAL A 78 11.38 -2.29 7.34
C VAL A 78 12.39 -1.15 7.37
N GLU A 79 12.56 -0.46 6.24
CA GLU A 79 13.51 0.65 6.10
C GLU A 79 13.08 1.61 4.97
N PRO A 80 12.93 2.93 5.25
CA PRO A 80 12.77 3.50 6.60
C PRO A 80 11.56 2.89 7.31
N THR A 81 11.56 2.89 8.64
CA THR A 81 10.38 2.51 9.41
C THR A 81 9.28 3.56 9.29
N TYR A 82 8.03 3.18 9.55
CA TYR A 82 6.92 4.13 9.52
C TYR A 82 7.17 5.35 10.42
N ASP A 83 7.66 5.13 11.64
CA ASP A 83 7.96 6.23 12.57
C ASP A 83 9.06 7.14 12.05
N GLN A 84 10.17 6.59 11.54
CA GLN A 84 11.26 7.39 10.95
C GLN A 84 10.79 8.24 9.76
N MET A 85 9.88 7.69 8.95
CA MET A 85 9.29 8.42 7.84
C MET A 85 8.37 9.55 8.32
N CYS A 86 7.58 9.28 9.37
CA CYS A 86 6.74 10.27 10.06
C CYS A 86 7.59 11.39 10.70
N GLU A 87 8.72 11.04 11.32
CA GLU A 87 9.64 12.02 11.92
C GLU A 87 10.30 12.93 10.87
N SER A 88 10.61 12.37 9.69
CA SER A 88 11.28 13.12 8.62
C SER A 88 10.32 14.00 7.80
N CYS A 89 9.10 13.50 7.54
CA CYS A 89 8.15 14.12 6.59
C CYS A 89 6.79 14.47 7.22
N GLY A 90 6.65 14.37 8.55
CA GLY A 90 5.42 14.68 9.28
C GLY A 90 4.42 13.52 9.29
N SER A 91 3.77 13.23 8.17
CA SER A 91 2.80 12.13 8.05
C SER A 91 2.78 11.56 6.65
N MET A 92 2.55 10.24 6.53
CA MET A 92 2.30 9.63 5.22
C MET A 92 0.95 10.08 4.66
N THR A 93 0.90 10.28 3.34
CA THR A 93 -0.34 10.62 2.63
C THR A 93 -1.24 9.38 2.48
N ASP A 94 -2.53 9.61 2.23
CA ASP A 94 -3.49 8.52 1.99
C ASP A 94 -3.06 7.63 0.82
N MET A 95 -2.47 8.22 -0.23
CA MET A 95 -1.96 7.48 -1.39
C MET A 95 -0.79 6.56 -1.03
N GLN A 96 0.13 7.03 -0.18
CA GLN A 96 1.26 6.23 0.28
C GLN A 96 0.79 5.08 1.18
N LEU A 97 -0.12 5.34 2.12
CA LEU A 97 -0.73 4.32 2.98
C LEU A 97 -1.48 3.27 2.15
N ALA A 98 -2.26 3.70 1.16
CA ALA A 98 -2.96 2.81 0.25
C ALA A 98 -2.01 1.94 -0.57
N ALA A 99 -0.88 2.48 -1.04
CA ALA A 99 0.13 1.72 -1.79
C ALA A 99 0.76 0.61 -0.93
N VAL A 100 1.16 0.93 0.31
CA VAL A 100 1.70 -0.05 1.26
C VAL A 100 0.64 -1.10 1.61
N TYR A 101 -0.58 -0.68 1.92
CA TYR A 101 -1.68 -1.59 2.23
C TYR A 101 -2.00 -2.54 1.06
N SER A 102 -2.07 -2.02 -0.17
CA SER A 102 -2.26 -2.81 -1.39
C SER A 102 -1.16 -3.86 -1.56
N PHE A 103 0.10 -3.50 -1.31
CA PHE A 103 1.21 -4.45 -1.30
C PHE A 103 1.03 -5.55 -0.24
N THR A 104 0.54 -5.23 0.96
CA THR A 104 0.32 -6.25 1.99
C THR A 104 -0.77 -7.25 1.62
N GLN A 105 -1.79 -6.83 0.86
CA GLN A 105 -2.92 -7.69 0.47
C GLN A 105 -2.66 -8.50 -0.81
N ALA A 106 -2.06 -7.90 -1.84
CA ALA A 106 -1.93 -8.51 -3.17
C ALA A 106 -0.47 -8.75 -3.60
N GLY A 107 0.51 -8.40 -2.76
CA GLY A 107 1.94 -8.59 -3.02
C GLY A 107 2.49 -7.64 -4.09
N VAL A 108 3.68 -7.95 -4.62
CA VAL A 108 4.43 -7.06 -5.55
C VAL A 108 3.62 -6.71 -6.81
N ARG A 109 2.72 -7.58 -7.27
CA ARG A 109 1.87 -7.34 -8.45
C ARG A 109 0.84 -6.23 -8.23
N ALA A 110 0.53 -5.90 -6.98
CA ALA A 110 -0.43 -4.85 -6.63
C ALA A 110 0.07 -3.43 -6.94
N LEU A 111 1.38 -3.29 -7.17
CA LEU A 111 2.04 -2.00 -7.42
C LEU A 111 2.23 -1.69 -8.92
N LEU A 112 1.87 -2.63 -9.80
CA LEU A 112 1.89 -2.43 -11.25
C LEU A 112 1.13 -1.15 -11.70
N PRO A 113 -0.08 -0.83 -11.21
CA PRO A 113 -0.79 0.37 -11.66
C PRO A 113 -0.11 1.70 -11.26
N PHE A 114 0.81 1.71 -10.28
CA PHE A 114 1.57 2.91 -9.94
C PHE A 114 2.82 3.10 -10.83
N ARG A 115 3.29 2.04 -11.49
CA ARG A 115 4.42 2.12 -12.43
C ARG A 115 4.04 2.72 -13.77
N ASP A 116 2.82 2.48 -14.23
CA ASP A 116 2.32 3.05 -15.49
C ASP A 116 1.87 4.52 -15.35
N GLY A 117 1.72 5.03 -14.11
CA GLY A 117 1.35 6.42 -13.84
C GLY A 117 2.53 7.38 -13.62
N ALA A 118 3.74 6.88 -13.37
CA ALA A 118 4.94 7.70 -13.13
C ALA A 118 5.81 7.89 -14.39
N ALA A 119 5.43 7.27 -15.52
CA ALA A 119 6.10 7.42 -16.80
C ALA A 119 5.13 8.06 -17.81
N GLY A 120 5.06 9.40 -17.83
CA GLY A 120 4.33 10.08 -18.91
C GLY A 120 3.86 11.50 -18.64
N ALA A 121 4.74 12.38 -18.18
CA ALA A 121 4.56 13.81 -18.43
C ALA A 121 5.34 14.23 -19.69
N GLU A 122 4.98 13.69 -20.87
CA GLU A 122 5.26 14.34 -22.16
C GLU A 122 4.60 13.64 -23.36
N SER A 123 3.75 14.44 -24.03
CA SER A 123 3.61 14.59 -25.48
C SER A 123 2.39 14.02 -26.21
N ALA A 124 1.86 14.94 -27.02
CA ALA A 124 1.24 14.79 -28.32
C ALA A 124 -0.21 14.32 -28.36
N GLY A 125 -1.09 15.27 -28.67
CA GLY A 125 -2.39 14.95 -29.23
C GLY A 125 -2.28 14.23 -30.57
N ASP A 126 -3.30 13.43 -30.86
CA ASP A 126 -3.87 13.29 -32.19
C ASP A 126 -5.34 12.90 -32.00
N VAL A 127 -6.24 13.80 -32.40
CA VAL A 127 -7.66 13.48 -32.55
C VAL A 127 -7.77 12.70 -33.85
N GLN A 128 -7.80 11.38 -33.76
CA GLN A 128 -8.11 10.56 -34.91
C GLN A 128 -9.63 10.37 -34.98
N GLU A 129 -10.25 11.23 -35.79
CA GLU A 129 -11.53 10.97 -36.43
C GLU A 129 -11.43 9.64 -37.20
N VAL A 130 -12.33 8.68 -36.94
CA VAL A 130 -12.51 7.54 -37.84
C VAL A 130 -13.99 7.26 -38.09
N CYS A 131 -14.41 7.72 -39.27
CA CYS A 131 -15.23 7.04 -40.27
C CYS A 131 -16.28 6.03 -39.78
N GLY A 132 -17.54 6.47 -39.75
CA GLY A 132 -18.71 5.60 -39.74
C GLY A 132 -19.34 5.49 -41.12
N THR A 133 -19.09 4.40 -41.82
CA THR A 133 -20.05 3.71 -42.72
C THR A 133 -19.58 2.26 -42.80
N PRO A 134 -20.48 1.25 -42.78
CA PRO A 134 -21.50 1.07 -43.82
C PRO A 134 -22.85 0.48 -43.36
N GLN A 135 -23.95 0.79 -44.05
CA GLN A 135 -24.71 -0.12 -44.92
C GLN A 135 -25.76 0.64 -45.73
#